data_AF-A0A1L9NSU5-F1
#
_entry.id   AF-A0A1L9NSU5-F1
#
_cell.length_a   1.000
_cell.length_b   1.000
_cell.length_c   1.000
_cell.angle_alpha   90.00
_cell.angle_beta   90.00
_cell.angle_gamma   90.00
#
_symmetry.space_group_name_H-M   'P 1'
#
loop_
_entity.id
_entity.type
_entity.pdbx_description
1 polymer ?
#
loop_
_entity_poly.entity_id
_entity_poly.type
_entity_poly.pdbx_seq_one_letter_code
_entity_poly.pdbx_strand_id
1 'polypeptide(L)'
;MSIVANFLERQSVEELEQIVDKLVQANTVFLTAVRSSYAVGYYLRYVGRMALPTLQLFPRHQNSALGDLNDAKEGNVLIAITVTRYSRETVEV
;
A
#
# COMPACT_ATOMS: atom_id res chain seq x y z
N MET A 1 26.07 8.08 3.16
CA MET A 1 25.33 6.87 3.61
C MET A 1 24.10 6.71 2.73
N SER A 2 23.84 5.50 2.21
CA SER A 2 22.72 5.21 1.31
C SER A 2 21.38 5.41 2.01
N ILE A 3 20.37 5.96 1.31
CA ILE A 3 19.00 6.14 1.81
C ILE A 3 18.44 4.83 2.38
N VAL A 4 18.83 3.69 1.79
CA VAL A 4 18.42 2.34 2.21
C VAL A 4 18.93 1.99 3.61
N ALA A 5 20.20 2.26 3.91
CA ALA A 5 20.79 1.90 5.20
C ALA A 5 20.13 2.68 6.35
N ASN A 6 19.96 4.00 6.18
CA ASN A 6 19.28 4.85 7.15
C ASN A 6 17.81 4.46 7.36
N PHE A 7 17.14 3.96 6.31
CA PHE A 7 15.76 3.49 6.44
C PHE A 7 15.71 2.23 7.29
N LEU A 8 16.53 1.22 6.97
CA LEU A 8 16.57 -0.05 7.69
C LEU A 8 16.95 0.12 9.17
N GLU A 9 17.89 0.99 9.49
CA GLU A 9 18.28 1.30 10.87
C GLU A 9 17.16 1.91 11.72
N ARG A 10 16.14 2.49 11.06
CA ARG A 10 15.00 3.15 11.72
C ARG A 10 13.74 2.29 11.74
N GLN A 11 13.77 1.09 11.18
CA GLN A 11 12.64 0.17 11.25
C GLN A 11 12.81 -0.74 12.47
N SER A 12 11.74 -0.93 13.25
CA SER A 12 11.71 -2.01 14.24
C SER A 12 11.26 -3.30 13.56
N VAL A 13 11.86 -4.42 13.96
CA VAL A 13 11.49 -5.73 13.43
C VAL A 13 10.08 -6.10 13.87
N GLU A 14 9.72 -5.72 15.09
CA GLU A 14 8.44 -5.99 15.71
C GLU A 14 7.29 -5.29 14.98
N GLU A 15 7.47 -4.04 14.54
CA GLU A 15 6.46 -3.34 13.73
C GLU A 15 6.30 -4.00 12.36
N LEU A 16 7.40 -4.45 11.74
CA LEU A 16 7.37 -5.12 10.45
C LEU A 16 6.62 -6.46 10.54
N GLU A 17 6.87 -7.26 11.59
CA GLU A 17 6.14 -8.52 11.82
C GLU A 17 4.64 -8.27 11.96
N GLN A 18 4.23 -7.28 12.74
CA GLN A 18 2.81 -6.92 12.89
C GLN A 18 2.16 -6.47 11.58
N ILE A 19 2.89 -5.75 10.74
CA ILE A 19 2.41 -5.35 9.41
C ILE A 19 2.24 -6.58 8.53
N VAL A 20 3.24 -7.47 8.51
CA VAL A 20 3.20 -8.71 7.72
C VAL A 20 2.02 -9.58 8.15
N ASP A 21 1.82 -9.79 9.46
CA ASP A 21 0.70 -10.58 9.98
C ASP A 21 -0.65 -10.02 9.52
N LYS A 22 -0.83 -8.69 9.61
CA LYS A 22 -2.05 -8.02 9.12
C LYS A 22 -2.25 -8.23 7.63
N LEU A 23 -1.19 -8.16 6.84
CA LEU A 23 -1.27 -8.33 5.39
C LEU A 23 -1.62 -9.77 5.01
N VAL A 24 -1.00 -10.75 5.66
CA VAL A 24 -1.23 -12.18 5.40
C VAL A 24 -2.63 -12.62 5.82
N GLN A 25 -3.15 -12.08 6.93
CA GLN A 25 -4.49 -12.37 7.42
C GLN A 25 -5.60 -11.61 6.69
N ALA A 26 -5.25 -10.62 5.86
CA ALA A 26 -6.23 -9.81 5.17
C ALA A 26 -6.91 -10.58 4.03
N ASN A 27 -8.24 -10.44 3.95
CA ASN A 27 -9.03 -11.00 2.85
C ASN A 27 -8.61 -10.37 1.50
N THR A 28 -8.41 -9.05 1.52
CA THR A 28 -7.94 -8.27 0.36
C THR A 28 -6.99 -7.20 0.86
N VAL A 29 -5.86 -7.05 0.16
CA VAL A 29 -4.94 -5.94 0.38
C VAL A 29 -5.02 -4.99 -0.81
N PHE A 30 -5.55 -3.81 -0.56
CA PHE A 30 -5.65 -2.75 -1.54
C PHE A 30 -4.38 -1.91 -1.54
N LEU A 31 -3.84 -1.63 -2.72
CA LEU A 31 -2.68 -0.78 -2.92
C LEU A 31 -3.08 0.43 -3.75
N THR A 32 -2.83 1.63 -3.23
CA THR A 32 -3.02 2.89 -3.95
C THR A 32 -1.73 3.69 -3.98
N ALA A 33 -1.47 4.31 -5.12
CA ALA A 33 -0.31 5.17 -5.31
C ALA A 33 -0.61 6.21 -6.41
N VAL A 34 -0.20 7.46 -6.19
CA VAL A 34 -0.48 8.56 -7.11
C VAL A 34 0.80 9.10 -7.76
N ARG A 35 0.66 9.61 -8.99
CA ARG A 35 1.70 10.30 -9.77
C ARG A 35 3.04 9.55 -9.79
N SER A 36 4.10 10.14 -9.27
CA SER A 36 5.46 9.58 -9.25
C SER A 36 5.56 8.30 -8.42
N SER A 37 4.71 8.13 -7.40
CA SER A 37 4.67 6.91 -6.58
C SER A 37 3.99 5.74 -7.28
N TYR A 38 3.29 5.96 -8.41
CA TYR A 38 2.61 4.89 -9.13
C TYR A 38 3.57 3.82 -9.64
N ALA A 39 4.77 4.21 -10.09
CA ALA A 39 5.79 3.24 -10.54
C ALA A 39 6.20 2.31 -9.39
N VAL A 40 6.35 2.86 -8.18
CA VAL A 40 6.66 2.08 -6.97
C VAL A 40 5.50 1.16 -6.60
N GLY A 41 4.27 1.67 -6.60
CA GLY A 41 3.08 0.85 -6.33
C GLY A 41 2.89 -0.28 -7.35
N TYR A 42 3.12 0.00 -8.63
CA TYR A 42 3.04 -1.01 -9.69
C TYR A 42 4.09 -2.10 -9.53
N TYR A 43 5.33 -1.71 -9.23
CA TYR A 43 6.40 -2.67 -8.96
C TYR A 43 6.12 -3.51 -7.71
N LEU A 44 5.71 -2.87 -6.61
CA LEU A 44 5.34 -3.56 -5.38
C LEU A 44 4.22 -4.57 -5.61
N ARG A 45 3.19 -4.21 -6.40
CA ARG A 45 2.13 -5.15 -6.77
C ARG A 45 2.69 -6.33 -7.56
N TYR A 46 3.57 -6.08 -8.52
CA TYR A 46 4.14 -7.13 -9.37
C TYR A 46 4.92 -8.17 -8.54
N VAL A 47 5.86 -7.72 -7.71
CA VAL A 47 6.66 -8.63 -6.87
C VAL A 47 5.86 -9.18 -5.69
N GLY A 48 5.04 -8.33 -5.07
CA GLY A 48 4.27 -8.64 -3.88
C GLY A 48 3.24 -9.72 -4.10
N ARG A 49 2.64 -9.82 -5.30
CA ARG A 49 1.67 -10.89 -5.62
C ARG A 49 2.26 -12.30 -5.58
N MET A 50 3.58 -12.45 -5.61
CA MET A 50 4.23 -13.75 -5.43
C MET A 50 4.11 -14.25 -3.98
N ALA A 51 4.10 -13.34 -3.00
CA ALA A 51 4.00 -13.66 -1.57
C ALA A 51 2.61 -13.37 -0.97
N LEU A 52 1.87 -12.44 -1.58
CA LEU A 52 0.57 -11.95 -1.14
C LEU A 52 -0.42 -11.91 -2.31
N PRO A 53 -1.03 -13.06 -2.66
CA PRO A 53 -1.91 -13.17 -3.82
C PRO A 53 -3.14 -12.25 -3.78
N THR A 54 -3.56 -11.87 -2.57
CA THR A 54 -4.70 -10.97 -2.27
C THR A 54 -4.39 -9.49 -2.54
N LEU A 55 -3.15 -9.16 -2.96
CA LEU A 55 -2.73 -7.79 -3.26
C LEU A 55 -3.29 -7.28 -4.60
N GLN A 56 -4.08 -6.22 -4.53
CA GLN A 56 -4.74 -5.58 -5.67
C GLN A 56 -4.32 -4.10 -5.76
N LEU A 57 -3.99 -3.63 -6.97
CA LEU A 57 -3.64 -2.23 -7.20
C LEU A 57 -4.87 -1.50 -7.75
N PHE A 58 -5.25 -0.40 -7.09
CA PHE A 58 -6.37 0.42 -7.56
C PHE A 58 -6.07 1.08 -8.92
N PRO A 59 -6.99 0.99 -9.90
CA PRO A 59 -6.82 1.66 -11.19
C PRO A 59 -6.94 3.19 -11.04
N ARG A 60 -6.00 3.97 -11.61
CA ARG A 60 -5.92 5.45 -11.53
C ARG A 60 -7.13 6.26 -12.05
N HIS A 61 -8.14 5.60 -12.63
CA HIS A 61 -9.12 6.19 -13.54
C HIS A 61 -10.53 5.65 -13.34
N GLN A 62 -10.76 4.84 -12.31
CA GLN A 62 -12.12 4.43 -11.98
C GLN A 62 -12.57 5.21 -10.75
N ASN A 63 -13.69 5.92 -10.90
CA ASN A 63 -14.52 6.36 -9.78
C ASN A 63 -14.92 5.19 -8.85
N SER A 64 -14.64 3.94 -9.25
CA SER A 64 -14.79 2.72 -8.44
C SER A 64 -13.80 2.60 -7.29
N ALA A 65 -12.64 3.29 -7.29
CA ALA A 65 -11.69 3.15 -6.18
C ALA A 65 -12.31 3.62 -4.84
N LEU A 66 -13.20 4.61 -4.90
CA LEU A 66 -14.02 5.05 -3.76
C LEU A 66 -15.15 4.05 -3.44
N GLY A 67 -15.70 3.39 -4.46
CA GLY A 67 -16.73 2.35 -4.28
C GLY A 67 -16.19 1.10 -3.61
N ASP A 68 -15.05 0.58 -4.09
CA ASP A 68 -14.36 -0.58 -3.54
C ASP A 68 -13.84 -0.31 -2.11
N LEU A 69 -13.48 0.95 -1.79
CA LEU A 69 -13.13 1.35 -0.43
C LEU A 69 -14.35 1.50 0.47
N ASN A 70 -15.47 2.02 -0.04
CA ASN A 70 -16.74 2.06 0.69
C ASN A 70 -17.29 0.64 0.96
N ASP A 71 -17.03 -0.30 0.06
CA ASP A 71 -17.36 -1.72 0.21
C ASP A 71 -16.26 -2.50 0.96
N ALA A 72 -15.19 -1.86 1.42
CA ALA A 72 -14.13 -2.51 2.17
C ALA A 72 -14.71 -3.09 3.46
N LYS A 73 -14.62 -4.41 3.57
CA LYS A 73 -15.15 -5.15 4.72
C LYS A 73 -14.10 -5.23 5.81
N GLU A 74 -14.56 -5.53 7.03
CA GLU A 74 -13.69 -5.88 8.13
C GLU A 74 -12.70 -6.99 7.70
N GLY A 75 -11.41 -6.81 8.03
CA GLY A 75 -10.34 -7.69 7.57
C GLY A 75 -9.76 -7.36 6.18
N ASN A 76 -10.10 -6.22 5.58
CA ASN A 76 -9.36 -5.66 4.44
C ASN A 76 -8.26 -4.70 4.92
N VAL A 77 -7.16 -4.60 4.17
CA VAL A 77 -6.04 -3.71 4.48
C VAL A 77 -5.77 -2.78 3.30
N LEU A 78 -5.52 -1.49 3.57
CA LEU A 78 -5.13 -0.49 2.57
C LEU A 78 -3.67 -0.07 2.76
N ILE A 79 -2.89 -0.14 1.70
CA ILE A 79 -1.54 0.41 1.57
C ILE A 79 -1.62 1.66 0.67
N ALA A 80 -1.34 2.83 1.23
CA ALA A 80 -1.29 4.08 0.49
C ALA A 80 0.15 4.59 0.38
N ILE A 81 0.72 4.60 -0.83
CA ILE A 81 2.07 5.09 -1.09
C ILE A 81 2.02 6.54 -1.56
N THR A 82 2.51 7.46 -0.74
CA THR A 82 2.60 8.89 -1.02
C THR A 82 3.98 9.45 -0.65
N VAL A 83 4.41 10.51 -1.33
CA VAL A 83 5.66 11.22 -1.04
C VAL A 83 5.36 12.69 -0.73
N THR A 84 6.04 13.24 0.27
CA THR A 84 5.73 14.56 0.82
C THR A 84 6.09 15.70 -0.14
N ARG A 85 5.09 16.15 -0.90
CA ARG A 85 4.84 17.53 -1.35
C ARG A 85 3.41 17.75 -1.88
N TYR A 86 2.50 16.77 -1.74
CA TYR A 86 1.15 16.83 -2.30
C TYR A 86 0.13 16.01 -1.48
N SER A 87 0.08 16.27 -0.17
CA SER A 87 -0.73 15.55 0.82
C SER A 87 -2.17 16.07 0.95
N ARG A 88 -2.82 16.48 -0.15
CA ARG A 88 -4.26 16.83 -0.11
C ARG A 88 -5.17 15.80 -0.78
N GLU A 89 -4.74 15.16 -1.86
CA GLU A 89 -5.57 14.16 -2.54
C GLU A 89 -5.47 12.73 -1.96
N THR A 90 -4.59 12.47 -0.98
CA THR A 90 -4.45 11.14 -0.33
C THR A 90 -5.12 11.05 1.04
N VAL A 91 -5.62 12.17 1.59
CA VAL A 91 -6.23 12.24 2.93
C VAL A 91 -7.76 12.39 2.87
N GLU A 92 -8.33 12.73 1.71
CA GLU A 92 -9.78 12.94 1.51
C GLU A 92 -10.45 11.79 0.74
N VAL A 93 -9.96 10.56 0.95
CA VAL A 93 -10.61 9.35 0.46
C VAL A 93 -11.10 8.53 1.64
#